data_AF-A0A2U1PE72-F1
#
_entry.id   AF-A0A2U1PE72-F1
#
_cell.length_a   1.000
_cell.length_b   1.000
_cell.length_c   1.000
_cell.angle_alpha   90.00
_cell.angle_beta   90.00
_cell.angle_gamma   90.00
#
_symmetry.space_group_name_H-M   'P 1'
#
loop_
_entity.id
_entity.type
_entity.pdbx_description
1 polymer ?
#
loop_
_entity_poly.entity_id
_entity_poly.type
_entity_poly.pdbx_seq_one_letter_code
_entity_poly.pdbx_strand_id
1 'polypeptide(L)'
;MITNTKTQQVEFSEDQDRWLWNLVGEGSFSVASTRSFIEEGLCLLDGSPTRWVKLVPIKVNILAWRIALNKIPSRFNMSLRGLDVPSIVCPVFQVGIETTNHFFFSCSVASAIVTRILVWWELPANGFSTYQEWLSCYIEIQKDIPLNDSDNLNAFEDMQQPNFHE
;
A
#
# COMPACT_ATOMS: atom_id res chain seq x y z
N MET A 1 -11.64 50.80 -9.65
CA MET A 1 -10.23 50.79 -10.12
C MET A 1 -9.81 49.34 -10.24
N ILE A 2 -9.64 48.85 -11.46
CA ILE A 2 -9.24 47.46 -11.74
C ILE A 2 -7.73 47.50 -12.01
N THR A 3 -6.93 46.80 -11.21
CA THR A 3 -5.47 46.73 -11.36
C THR A 3 -5.11 45.80 -12.51
N ASN A 4 -4.49 46.35 -13.55
CA ASN A 4 -3.97 45.60 -14.68
C ASN A 4 -2.90 44.61 -14.21
N THR A 5 -3.13 43.32 -14.46
CA THR A 5 -2.13 42.27 -14.30
C THR A 5 -1.04 42.46 -15.36
N LYS A 6 0.20 42.59 -14.89
CA LYS A 6 1.39 42.77 -15.72
C LYS A 6 1.61 41.48 -16.51
N THR A 7 1.29 41.48 -17.81
CA THR A 7 1.70 40.42 -18.74
C THR A 7 3.21 40.41 -18.83
N GLN A 8 3.83 39.35 -18.31
CA GLN A 8 5.27 39.15 -18.38
C GLN A 8 5.62 38.83 -19.83
N GLN A 9 6.50 39.65 -20.41
CA GLN A 9 6.96 39.50 -21.78
C GLN A 9 7.87 38.26 -21.83
N VAL A 10 7.45 37.23 -22.56
CA VAL A 10 8.22 35.99 -22.75
C VAL A 10 9.03 36.17 -24.04
N GLU A 11 10.34 36.28 -23.92
CA GLU A 11 11.26 36.26 -25.06
C GLU A 11 11.55 34.80 -25.43
N PHE A 12 11.32 34.45 -26.69
CA PHE A 12 11.61 33.13 -27.23
C PHE A 12 13.05 33.09 -27.74
N SER A 13 13.81 32.10 -27.29
CA SER A 13 15.14 31.78 -27.82
C SER A 13 15.01 30.86 -29.04
N GLU A 14 15.93 30.95 -30.01
CA GLU A 14 16.07 29.95 -31.08
C GLU A 14 16.77 28.66 -30.62
N ASP A 15 17.09 28.55 -29.32
CA ASP A 15 17.61 27.33 -28.73
C ASP A 15 16.63 26.17 -28.86
N GLN A 16 17.14 24.93 -28.93
CA GLN A 16 16.29 23.76 -28.91
C GLN A 16 15.50 23.66 -27.60
N ASP A 17 14.21 23.39 -27.75
CA ASP A 17 13.32 23.09 -26.62
C ASP A 17 13.87 21.95 -25.78
N ARG A 18 13.93 22.18 -24.47
CA ARG A 18 14.38 21.20 -23.48
C ARG A 18 13.33 20.98 -22.42
N TRP A 19 13.13 19.72 -22.05
CA TRP A 19 12.32 19.35 -20.89
C TRP A 19 13.08 19.74 -19.62
N LEU A 20 12.51 20.64 -18.83
CA LEU A 20 13.06 21.03 -17.54
C LEU A 20 12.24 20.41 -16.42
N TRP A 21 12.92 19.74 -15.50
CA TRP A 21 12.31 19.24 -14.27
C TRP A 21 12.32 20.35 -13.21
N ASN A 22 11.15 20.80 -12.77
CA ASN A 22 11.02 21.97 -11.88
C ASN A 22 11.06 21.64 -10.38
N LEU A 23 11.15 20.36 -10.02
CA LEU A 23 10.93 19.91 -8.64
C LEU A 23 12.00 20.40 -7.66
N VAL A 24 13.27 20.45 -8.10
CA VAL A 24 14.43 20.88 -7.28
C VAL A 24 15.08 22.15 -7.84
N GLY A 25 14.53 22.72 -8.92
CA GLY A 25 15.07 23.93 -9.55
C GLY A 25 16.38 23.75 -10.34
N GLU A 26 16.99 22.56 -10.32
CA GLU A 26 18.20 22.23 -11.09
C GLU A 26 17.92 21.97 -12.59
N GLY A 27 16.65 21.90 -12.99
CA GLY A 27 16.25 21.67 -14.37
C GLY A 27 16.46 20.24 -14.87
N SER A 28 17.12 19.37 -14.10
CA SER A 28 17.41 17.97 -14.44
C SER A 28 16.50 17.00 -13.68
N PHE A 29 16.13 15.90 -14.34
CA PHE A 29 15.37 14.82 -13.70
C PHE A 29 16.29 13.96 -12.86
N SER A 30 15.89 13.70 -11.61
CA SER A 30 16.54 12.71 -10.75
C SER A 30 15.48 11.82 -10.11
N VAL A 31 15.72 10.51 -10.18
CA VAL A 31 14.88 9.51 -9.50
C VAL A 31 14.91 9.73 -8.00
N ALA A 32 16.08 10.10 -7.44
CA ALA A 32 16.23 10.34 -6.01
C ALA A 32 15.37 11.51 -5.55
N SER A 33 15.43 12.66 -6.23
CA SER A 33 14.63 13.84 -5.83
C SER A 33 13.15 13.62 -6.03
N THR A 34 12.75 12.97 -7.13
CA THR A 34 11.36 12.62 -7.40
C THR A 34 10.82 11.69 -6.33
N ARG A 35 11.60 10.67 -5.94
CA ARG A 35 11.24 9.74 -4.87
C ARG A 35 11.10 10.46 -3.53
N SER A 36 12.06 11.29 -3.12
CA SER A 36 11.98 12.03 -1.86
C SER A 36 10.75 12.94 -1.80
N PHE A 37 10.43 13.63 -2.88
CA PHE A 37 9.22 14.45 -2.95
C PHE A 37 7.93 13.63 -2.83
N ILE A 38 7.86 12.48 -3.50
CA ILE A 38 6.73 11.56 -3.38
C ILE A 38 6.64 11.03 -1.94
N GLU A 39 7.75 10.62 -1.35
CA GLU A 39 7.81 10.14 0.02
C GLU A 39 7.38 11.22 1.02
N GLU A 40 7.79 12.48 0.85
CA GLU A 40 7.30 13.61 1.67
C GLU A 40 5.78 13.77 1.57
N GLY A 41 5.22 13.70 0.36
CA GLY A 41 3.76 13.76 0.15
C GLY A 41 3.01 12.54 0.72
N LEU A 42 3.63 11.36 0.69
CA LEU A 42 3.07 10.12 1.24
C LEU A 42 3.23 10.03 2.76
N CYS A 43 4.26 10.61 3.36
CA CYS A 43 4.45 10.68 4.81
C CYS A 43 3.38 11.52 5.51
N LEU A 44 2.72 12.43 4.78
CA LEU A 44 1.54 13.16 5.27
C LEU A 44 0.29 12.27 5.38
N LEU A 45 0.31 11.06 4.78
CA LEU A 45 -0.71 10.05 5.00
C LEU A 45 -0.33 9.29 6.28
N ASP A 46 -1.08 9.53 7.34
CA ASP A 46 -1.00 8.91 8.67
C ASP A 46 -1.05 7.37 8.60
N GLY A 47 0.10 6.77 8.28
CA GLY A 47 0.27 5.33 8.10
C GLY A 47 1.32 4.82 9.07
N SER A 48 0.96 3.80 9.85
CA SER A 48 1.95 3.06 10.62
C SER A 48 3.00 2.44 9.69
N PRO A 49 4.30 2.44 10.07
CA PRO A 49 5.34 1.83 9.26
C PRO A 49 4.99 0.37 8.99
N THR A 50 5.08 -0.02 7.72
CA THR A 50 4.77 -1.39 7.31
C THR A 50 5.90 -2.31 7.73
N ARG A 51 5.60 -3.28 8.59
CA ARG A 51 6.57 -4.28 9.03
C ARG A 51 6.66 -5.40 8.00
N TRP A 52 7.81 -5.52 7.34
CA TRP A 52 8.10 -6.59 6.39
C TRP A 52 8.51 -7.87 7.11
N VAL A 53 7.99 -9.01 6.64
CA VAL A 53 8.25 -10.32 7.25
C VAL A 53 9.21 -11.09 6.35
N LYS A 54 10.43 -11.34 6.82
CA LYS A 54 11.47 -12.08 6.05
C LYS A 54 11.10 -13.53 5.78
N LEU A 55 10.22 -14.12 6.61
CA LEU A 55 9.81 -15.53 6.52
C LEU A 55 8.78 -15.80 5.40
N VAL A 56 8.19 -14.76 4.80
CA VAL A 56 7.20 -14.93 3.73
C VAL A 56 7.72 -14.38 2.41
N PRO A 57 7.28 -14.92 1.26
CA PRO A 57 7.63 -14.36 -0.03
C PRO A 57 7.25 -12.88 -0.14
N ILE A 58 8.06 -12.07 -0.83
CA ILE A 58 7.83 -10.62 -1.00
C ILE A 58 6.41 -10.29 -1.48
N LYS A 59 5.83 -11.13 -2.34
CA LYS A 59 4.46 -10.97 -2.85
C LYS A 59 3.40 -10.99 -1.74
N VAL A 60 3.61 -11.78 -0.68
CA VAL A 60 2.71 -11.85 0.47
C VAL A 60 2.79 -10.56 1.28
N ASN A 61 3.99 -10.04 1.52
CA ASN A 61 4.14 -8.76 2.21
C ASN A 61 3.53 -7.60 1.41
N ILE A 62 3.74 -7.57 0.08
CA ILE A 62 3.10 -6.56 -0.78
C ILE A 62 1.57 -6.66 -0.71
N LEU A 63 1.02 -7.87 -0.68
CA LEU A 63 -0.42 -8.07 -0.53
C LEU A 63 -0.91 -7.53 0.82
N ALA A 64 -0.26 -7.87 1.92
CA ALA A 64 -0.60 -7.37 3.25
C ALA A 64 -0.54 -5.84 3.33
N TRP A 65 0.51 -5.24 2.77
CA TRP A 65 0.65 -3.78 2.65
C TRP A 65 -0.51 -3.14 1.87
N ARG A 66 -0.90 -3.72 0.73
CA ARG A 66 -2.03 -3.22 -0.07
C ARG A 66 -3.37 -3.37 0.66
N ILE A 67 -3.53 -4.42 1.46
CA ILE A 67 -4.71 -4.63 2.30
C ILE A 67 -4.77 -3.56 3.40
N ALA A 68 -3.65 -3.32 4.09
CA ALA A 68 -3.53 -2.30 5.15
C ALA A 68 -3.92 -0.90 4.65
N LEU A 69 -3.49 -0.54 3.43
CA LEU A 69 -3.82 0.74 2.80
C LEU A 69 -5.22 0.78 2.14
N ASN A 70 -5.96 -0.32 2.20
CA ASN A 70 -7.22 -0.51 1.47
C ASN A 70 -7.08 -0.17 -0.05
N LYS A 71 -5.96 -0.58 -0.67
CA LYS A 71 -5.63 -0.32 -2.09
C LYS A 71 -5.79 -1.53 -3.00
N ILE A 72 -6.42 -2.61 -2.51
CA ILE A 72 -6.82 -3.75 -3.33
C ILE A 72 -8.02 -3.34 -4.21
N PRO A 73 -8.09 -3.80 -5.48
CA PRO A 73 -9.21 -3.53 -6.37
C PRO A 73 -10.44 -4.39 -6.00
N SER A 74 -10.95 -4.24 -4.77
CA SER A 74 -12.26 -4.79 -4.41
C SER A 74 -13.36 -4.06 -5.18
N ARG A 75 -14.52 -4.69 -5.40
CA ARG A 75 -15.64 -4.02 -6.10
C ARG A 75 -16.04 -2.71 -5.44
N PHE A 76 -16.03 -2.66 -4.11
CA PHE A 76 -16.27 -1.44 -3.37
C PHE A 76 -15.23 -0.35 -3.69
N ASN A 77 -13.94 -0.69 -3.64
CA ASN A 77 -12.87 0.28 -3.94
C ASN A 77 -12.84 0.71 -5.41
N MET A 78 -13.23 -0.18 -6.34
CA MET A 78 -13.37 0.15 -7.76
C MET A 78 -14.50 1.17 -7.98
N SER A 79 -15.66 0.95 -7.34
CA SER A 79 -16.80 1.87 -7.39
C SER A 79 -16.42 3.26 -6.84
N LEU A 80 -15.69 3.31 -5.71
CA LEU A 80 -15.20 4.58 -5.15
C LEU A 80 -14.24 5.35 -6.07
N ARG A 81 -13.60 4.67 -7.03
CA ARG A 81 -12.72 5.29 -8.03
C ARG A 81 -13.47 5.69 -9.31
N GLY A 82 -14.79 5.56 -9.33
CA GLY A 82 -15.62 5.90 -10.50
C GLY A 82 -15.57 4.86 -11.61
N LEU A 83 -15.08 3.64 -11.33
CA LEU A 83 -15.20 2.54 -12.30
C LEU A 83 -16.64 2.04 -12.31
N ASP A 84 -17.16 1.79 -13.53
CA ASP A 84 -18.47 1.19 -13.69
C ASP A 84 -18.43 -0.29 -13.29
N VAL A 85 -19.00 -0.59 -12.13
CA VAL A 85 -19.07 -1.95 -11.58
C VAL A 85 -20.55 -2.32 -11.46
N PRO A 86 -21.04 -3.37 -12.15
CA PRO A 86 -22.46 -3.73 -12.18
C PRO A 86 -23.10 -3.99 -10.80
N SER A 87 -22.29 -4.39 -9.83
CA SER A 87 -22.69 -4.61 -8.45
C SER A 87 -21.46 -4.59 -7.54
N ILE A 88 -21.60 -4.03 -6.35
CA ILE A 88 -20.57 -4.04 -5.29
C ILE A 88 -20.70 -5.25 -4.35
N VAL A 89 -21.67 -6.13 -4.59
CA VAL A 89 -21.89 -7.34 -3.78
C VAL A 89 -20.75 -8.34 -3.98
N CYS A 90 -20.38 -9.05 -2.92
CA CYS A 90 -19.38 -10.10 -2.95
C CYS A 90 -19.71 -11.16 -4.01
N PRO A 91 -18.87 -11.39 -5.03
CA PRO A 91 -19.16 -12.34 -6.10
C PRO A 91 -19.03 -13.79 -5.64
N VAL A 92 -18.31 -14.02 -4.55
CA VAL A 92 -18.01 -15.37 -4.03
C VAL A 92 -19.23 -15.95 -3.32
N PHE A 93 -19.82 -15.19 -2.39
CA PHE A 93 -20.94 -15.67 -1.59
C PHE A 93 -22.26 -14.97 -1.93
N GLN A 94 -22.24 -13.97 -2.79
CA GLN A 94 -23.42 -13.20 -3.24
C GLN A 94 -24.19 -12.52 -2.09
N VAL A 95 -23.52 -12.26 -0.97
CA VAL A 95 -24.06 -11.60 0.21
C VAL A 95 -23.06 -10.59 0.72
N GLY A 96 -23.54 -9.40 1.08
CA GLY A 96 -22.72 -8.32 1.63
C GLY A 96 -21.90 -7.57 0.58
N ILE A 97 -21.38 -6.40 0.96
CA ILE A 97 -20.53 -5.57 0.10
C ILE A 97 -19.12 -6.18 0.06
N GLU A 98 -18.56 -6.30 -1.13
CA GLU A 98 -17.17 -6.72 -1.35
C GLU A 98 -16.19 -5.61 -0.96
N THR A 99 -16.02 -5.42 0.34
CA THR A 99 -14.91 -4.63 0.91
C THR A 99 -13.66 -5.50 1.00
N THR A 100 -12.49 -4.88 1.18
CA THR A 100 -11.24 -5.62 1.42
C THR A 100 -11.35 -6.53 2.65
N ASN A 101 -11.94 -6.03 3.75
CA ASN A 101 -12.14 -6.84 4.96
C ASN A 101 -13.09 -8.02 4.70
N HIS A 102 -14.18 -7.79 3.97
CA HIS A 102 -15.08 -8.87 3.61
C HIS A 102 -14.39 -9.92 2.74
N PHE A 103 -13.70 -9.50 1.69
CA PHE A 103 -13.06 -10.43 0.77
C PHE A 103 -12.02 -11.34 1.45
N PHE A 104 -11.20 -10.80 2.37
CA PHE A 104 -10.11 -11.55 2.99
C PHE A 104 -10.44 -12.19 4.35
N PHE A 105 -11.42 -11.68 5.10
CA PHE A 105 -11.60 -12.07 6.50
C PHE A 105 -13.04 -12.52 6.82
N SER A 106 -14.06 -11.71 6.46
CA SER A 106 -15.45 -11.97 6.89
C SER A 106 -16.38 -12.60 5.85
N CYS A 107 -15.94 -12.80 4.61
CA CYS A 107 -16.66 -13.63 3.64
C CYS A 107 -16.69 -15.07 4.14
N SER A 108 -17.83 -15.74 4.06
CA SER A 108 -18.02 -17.10 4.59
C SER A 108 -16.96 -18.10 4.09
N VAL A 109 -16.54 -17.98 2.82
CA VAL A 109 -15.46 -18.79 2.25
C VAL A 109 -14.12 -18.43 2.88
N ALA A 110 -13.81 -17.15 3.00
CA ALA A 110 -12.58 -16.68 3.63
C ALA A 110 -12.50 -17.09 5.10
N SER A 111 -13.58 -16.86 5.87
CA SER A 111 -13.68 -17.26 7.26
C SER A 111 -13.52 -18.77 7.42
N ALA A 112 -14.14 -19.59 6.56
CA ALA A 112 -13.99 -21.04 6.62
C ALA A 112 -12.54 -21.50 6.35
N ILE A 113 -11.83 -20.85 5.42
CA ILE A 113 -10.40 -21.11 5.16
C ILE A 113 -9.56 -20.70 6.36
N VAL A 114 -9.75 -19.49 6.89
CA VAL A 114 -9.01 -18.98 8.05
C VAL A 114 -9.22 -19.89 9.27
N THR A 115 -10.46 -20.29 9.56
CA THR A 115 -10.74 -21.24 10.66
C THR A 115 -9.98 -22.55 10.48
N ARG A 116 -9.91 -23.11 9.26
CA ARG A 116 -9.14 -24.34 9.00
C ARG A 116 -7.64 -24.14 9.21
N ILE A 117 -7.09 -22.99 8.81
CA ILE A 117 -5.68 -22.65 9.04
C ILE A 117 -5.40 -22.51 10.54
N LEU A 118 -6.26 -21.80 11.28
CA LEU A 118 -6.10 -21.63 12.73
C LEU A 118 -6.14 -22.97 13.47
N VAL A 119 -7.07 -23.86 13.10
CA VAL A 119 -7.11 -25.23 13.66
C VAL A 119 -5.85 -26.01 13.30
N TRP A 120 -5.34 -25.89 12.08
CA TRP A 120 -4.09 -26.55 11.67
C TRP A 120 -2.87 -26.05 12.45
N TRP A 121 -2.89 -24.79 12.87
CA TRP A 121 -1.86 -24.16 13.69
C TRP A 121 -2.10 -24.29 15.19
N GLU A 122 -3.10 -25.07 15.61
CA GLU A 122 -3.47 -25.25 17.02
C GLU A 122 -3.83 -23.94 17.74
N LEU A 123 -4.33 -22.96 16.98
CA LEU A 123 -4.79 -21.67 17.48
C LEU A 123 -6.31 -21.66 17.74
N PRO A 124 -6.79 -20.75 18.61
CA PRO A 124 -8.22 -20.52 18.79
C PRO A 124 -8.96 -20.32 17.46
N ALA A 125 -10.04 -21.08 17.25
CA ALA A 125 -10.78 -21.11 15.98
C ALA A 125 -11.71 -19.90 15.77
N ASN A 126 -11.62 -18.88 16.63
CA ASN A 126 -12.25 -17.58 16.39
C ASN A 126 -11.49 -16.90 15.24
N GLY A 127 -12.01 -17.06 14.03
CA GLY A 127 -11.49 -16.37 12.86
C GLY A 127 -11.51 -14.84 13.01
N PHE A 128 -10.88 -14.16 12.05
CA PHE A 128 -10.82 -12.70 12.01
C PHE A 128 -11.90 -12.17 11.07
N SER A 129 -12.43 -11.00 11.38
CA SER A 129 -13.39 -10.26 10.55
C SER A 129 -12.76 -9.04 9.86
N THR A 130 -11.59 -8.61 10.33
CA THR A 130 -10.86 -7.44 9.81
C THR A 130 -9.36 -7.68 9.73
N TYR A 131 -8.68 -6.84 8.92
CA TYR A 131 -7.21 -6.81 8.86
C TYR A 131 -6.58 -6.52 10.21
N GLN A 132 -7.18 -5.63 11.02
CA GLN A 132 -6.67 -5.25 12.34
C GLN A 132 -6.67 -6.44 13.30
N GLU A 133 -7.75 -7.21 13.35
CA GLU A 133 -7.84 -8.42 14.19
C GLU A 133 -6.80 -9.47 13.77
N TRP A 134 -6.66 -9.70 12.47
CA TRP A 134 -5.65 -10.59 11.93
C TRP A 134 -4.23 -10.12 12.29
N LEU A 135 -3.94 -8.83 12.12
CA LEU A 135 -2.64 -8.24 12.43
C LEU A 135 -2.31 -8.34 13.91
N SER A 136 -3.29 -8.10 14.79
CA SER A 136 -3.12 -8.29 16.24
C SER A 136 -2.75 -9.73 16.57
N CYS A 137 -3.49 -10.72 16.03
CA CYS A 137 -3.16 -12.12 16.24
C CYS A 137 -1.77 -12.49 15.71
N TYR A 138 -1.43 -12.00 14.52
CA TYR A 138 -0.10 -12.19 13.93
C TYR A 138 1.03 -11.66 14.82
N ILE A 139 0.87 -10.45 15.37
CA ILE A 139 1.86 -9.84 16.27
C ILE A 139 2.00 -10.66 17.56
N GLU A 140 0.89 -11.17 18.13
CA GLU A 140 0.97 -12.04 19.31
C GLU A 140 1.74 -13.33 19.01
N ILE A 141 1.44 -14.01 17.90
CA ILE A 141 2.17 -15.23 17.48
C ILE A 141 3.67 -14.94 17.30
N GLN A 142 4.02 -13.78 16.75
CA GLN A 142 5.43 -13.41 16.56
C GLN A 142 6.19 -13.17 17.87
N LYS A 143 5.53 -12.83 18.98
CA LYS A 143 6.23 -12.66 20.27
C LYS A 143 6.77 -13.97 20.82
N ASP A 144 6.10 -15.07 20.50
CA ASP A 144 6.49 -16.42 20.93
C ASP A 144 7.58 -17.02 20.02
N ILE A 145 7.90 -16.37 18.90
CA ILE A 145 9.03 -16.73 18.05
C ILE A 145 10.28 -16.01 18.60
N PRO A 146 11.33 -16.72 19.03
CA PRO A 146 12.56 -16.09 19.50
C PRO A 146 13.18 -15.29 18.34
N LEU A 147 13.10 -13.96 18.41
CA LEU A 147 13.72 -13.05 17.45
C LEU A 147 15.18 -12.82 17.86
N ASN A 148 16.13 -13.09 16.95
CA ASN A 148 17.41 -12.39 16.99
C ASN A 148 17.13 -10.94 16.58
N ASP A 149 17.21 -10.01 17.53
CA ASP A 149 16.80 -8.60 17.39
C ASP A 149 17.48 -7.82 16.24
N SER A 150 18.54 -8.37 15.62
CA SER A 150 19.23 -7.76 14.48
C SER A 150 18.45 -7.77 13.17
N ASP A 151 17.37 -8.54 13.03
CA ASP A 151 16.75 -8.76 11.72
C ASP A 151 15.64 -7.77 11.33
N ASN A 152 15.05 -7.04 12.27
CA ASN A 152 13.88 -6.19 12.00
C ASN A 152 14.22 -4.73 11.69
N LEU A 153 15.36 -4.20 12.14
CA LEU A 153 15.78 -2.83 11.86
C LEU A 153 16.37 -2.66 10.45
N ASN A 154 17.01 -3.71 9.92
CA ASN A 154 17.64 -3.67 8.59
C ASN A 154 16.63 -3.81 7.44
N ALA A 155 15.37 -4.18 7.69
CA ALA A 155 14.39 -4.41 6.64
C ALA A 155 13.98 -3.13 5.87
N PHE A 156 14.18 -1.94 6.46
CA PHE A 156 13.95 -0.67 5.79
C PHE A 156 15.17 -0.25 4.94
N GLU A 157 16.38 -0.54 5.41
CA GLU A 157 17.64 -0.24 4.72
C GLU A 157 17.93 -1.24 3.57
N ASP A 158 17.63 -2.53 3.76
CA ASP A 158 17.80 -3.58 2.74
C ASP A 158 16.87 -3.39 1.52
N MET A 159 15.79 -2.61 1.68
CA MET A 159 14.86 -2.25 0.59
C MET A 159 15.14 -0.86 -0.01
N GLN A 160 16.06 -0.07 0.56
CA GLN A 160 16.53 1.19 -0.03
C GLN A 160 17.52 0.95 -1.19
N GLN A 161 18.00 -0.28 -1.39
CA GLN A 161 18.76 -0.68 -2.59
C GLN A 161 18.04 -1.78 -3.37
N PRO A 162 17.03 -1.45 -4.20
CA PRO A 162 16.62 -2.38 -5.23
C PRO A 162 17.77 -2.43 -6.25
N ASN A 163 18.57 -3.50 -6.20
CA ASN A 163 19.43 -3.89 -7.32
C ASN A 163 18.52 -4.21 -8.52
N PHE A 164 18.15 -3.18 -9.27
CA PHE A 164 17.77 -3.34 -10.67
C PHE A 164 19.06 -3.60 -11.45
N HIS A 165 19.51 -4.86 -11.42
CA HIS A 165 20.35 -5.35 -12.50
C HIS A 165 19.41 -5.63 -13.68
N GLU A 166 19.62 -4.86 -14.75
CA GLU A 166 19.15 -5.17 -16.11
C GLU A 166 19.61 -6.56 -16.56
#